data_AF-A0AAW9DJA0-F1
#
_entry.id   AF-A0AAW9DJA0-F1
#
_cell.length_a   1.000
_cell.length_b   1.000
_cell.length_c   1.000
_cell.angle_alpha   90.00
_cell.angle_beta   90.00
_cell.angle_gamma   90.00
#
_symmetry.space_group_name_H-M   'P 1'
#
loop_
_entity.id
_entity.type
_entity.pdbx_description
1 polymer ?
#
loop_
_entity_poly.entity_id
_entity_poly.type
_entity_poly.pdbx_seq_one_letter_code
_entity_poly.pdbx_strand_id
1 'polypeptide(L)'
;KLEFVAQKATELGMTALWAFPADWSVVKWDGKKLAKKAEKLEKIAQGAAEQSKRNRIPAVRLFEKKVDFLAQLAGFDQIILAYEESAKEGEQANLVKILSGLEVGQSVLVIVGPEGGVSPEEVAAFEGAGAVKTGLGPR
;
A
#
# COMPACT_ATOMS: atom_id res chain seq x y z
N LYS A 1 7.39 9.99 6.85
CA LYS A 1 6.05 9.37 6.75
C LYS A 1 6.09 7.85 6.63
N LEU A 2 6.83 7.28 5.66
CA LEU A 2 6.94 5.81 5.53
C LEU A 2 7.41 5.08 6.80
N GLU A 3 8.26 5.69 7.62
CA GLU A 3 8.67 5.13 8.92
C GLU A 3 7.50 4.96 9.89
N PHE A 4 6.61 5.96 9.97
CA PHE A 4 5.41 5.89 10.79
C PHE A 4 4.43 4.84 10.25
N VAL A 5 4.26 4.78 8.92
CA VAL A 5 3.45 3.74 8.27
C VAL A 5 4.03 2.35 8.55
N ALA A 6 5.35 2.15 8.42
CA ALA A 6 6.00 0.88 8.71
C ALA A 6 5.75 0.44 10.15
N GLN A 7 5.88 1.36 11.11
CA GLN A 7 5.59 1.08 12.50
C GLN A 7 4.11 0.72 12.70
N LYS A 8 3.19 1.62 12.36
CA LYS A 8 1.75 1.47 12.68
C LYS A 8 1.07 0.39 11.87
N ALA A 9 1.38 0.24 10.59
CA ALA A 9 0.84 -0.86 9.80
C ALA A 9 1.35 -2.21 10.32
N THR A 10 2.59 -2.27 10.83
CA THR A 10 3.07 -3.49 11.49
C THR A 10 2.28 -3.80 12.75
N GLU A 11 2.07 -2.81 13.63
CA GLU A 11 1.24 -2.94 14.84
C GLU A 11 -0.19 -3.42 14.50
N LEU A 12 -0.75 -2.95 13.37
CA LEU A 12 -2.08 -3.30 12.86
C LEU A 12 -2.16 -4.62 12.07
N GLY A 13 -1.07 -5.38 11.95
CA GLY A 13 -1.10 -6.73 11.38
C GLY A 13 -0.73 -6.86 9.89
N MET A 14 -0.26 -5.80 9.23
CA MET A 14 0.20 -5.83 7.84
C MET A 14 1.22 -6.97 7.58
N THR A 15 1.16 -7.63 6.43
CA THR A 15 2.10 -8.71 6.08
C THR A 15 3.33 -8.22 5.30
N ALA A 16 3.19 -7.16 4.51
CA ALA A 16 4.30 -6.54 3.81
C ALA A 16 4.07 -5.04 3.57
N LEU A 17 5.13 -4.25 3.63
CA LEU A 17 5.16 -2.85 3.23
C LEU A 17 5.79 -2.72 1.86
N TRP A 18 5.01 -2.28 0.88
CA TRP A 18 5.49 -1.99 -0.46
C TRP A 18 5.49 -0.48 -0.71
N ALA A 19 6.51 0.03 -1.39
CA ALA A 19 6.51 1.41 -1.85
C ALA A 19 7.23 1.55 -3.20
N PHE A 20 6.75 2.47 -4.02
CA PHE A 20 7.17 2.68 -5.41
C PHE A 20 7.24 4.18 -5.73
N PRO A 21 7.93 4.59 -6.81
CA PRO A 21 7.90 5.97 -7.29
C PRO A 21 6.56 6.27 -7.95
N ALA A 22 5.68 6.96 -7.21
CA ALA A 22 4.42 7.48 -7.74
C ALA A 22 4.64 8.79 -8.52
N ASP A 23 3.80 9.07 -9.51
CA ASP A 23 3.98 10.20 -10.44
C ASP A 23 3.99 11.56 -9.74
N TRP A 24 3.13 11.72 -8.74
CA TRP A 24 3.00 12.95 -7.96
C TRP A 24 3.77 12.91 -6.64
N SER A 25 4.78 12.03 -6.55
CA SER A 25 5.70 12.00 -5.41
C SER A 25 6.91 12.92 -5.62
N VAL A 26 7.20 13.76 -4.64
CA VAL A 26 8.41 14.63 -4.63
C VAL A 26 9.69 13.87 -4.23
N VAL A 27 9.57 12.62 -3.81
CA VAL A 27 10.71 11.82 -3.32
C VAL A 27 11.47 11.23 -4.50
N LYS A 28 12.77 11.53 -4.60
CA LYS A 28 13.66 10.89 -5.58
C LYS A 28 14.11 9.52 -5.09
N TRP A 29 13.86 8.49 -5.90
CA TRP A 29 14.26 7.11 -5.66
C TRP A 29 15.64 6.88 -6.31
N ASP A 30 16.70 7.02 -5.51
CA ASP A 30 18.08 6.72 -5.91
C ASP A 30 18.44 5.33 -5.34
N GLY A 31 18.89 4.40 -6.18
CA GLY A 31 19.12 3.00 -5.82
C GLY A 31 19.98 2.80 -4.57
N LYS A 32 21.05 3.60 -4.36
CA LYS A 32 21.86 3.49 -3.13
C LYS A 32 21.12 3.98 -1.89
N LYS A 33 20.31 5.04 -2.04
CA LYS A 33 19.46 5.55 -0.95
C LYS A 33 18.30 4.62 -0.66
N LEU A 34 17.85 3.86 -1.65
CA LEU A 34 16.74 2.92 -1.53
C LEU A 34 17.08 1.76 -0.62
N ALA A 35 18.24 1.12 -0.82
CA ALA A 35 18.69 0.00 0.02
C ALA A 35 18.82 0.43 1.49
N LYS A 36 19.44 1.58 1.75
CA LYS A 36 19.56 2.12 3.12
C LYS A 36 18.20 2.44 3.75
N LYS A 37 17.25 2.90 2.94
CA LYS A 37 15.88 3.19 3.39
C LYS A 37 15.12 1.90 3.69
N ALA A 38 15.26 0.86 2.85
CA ALA A 38 14.69 -0.46 3.10
C ALA A 38 15.20 -1.03 4.42
N GLU A 39 16.52 -1.05 4.63
CA GLU A 39 17.13 -1.55 5.88
C GLU A 39 16.61 -0.80 7.12
N LYS A 40 16.45 0.54 7.02
CA LYS A 40 15.87 1.34 8.12
C LYS A 40 14.41 0.95 8.39
N LEU A 41 13.60 0.77 7.35
CA LEU A 41 12.19 0.39 7.50
C LEU A 41 12.04 -1.03 8.03
N GLU A 42 12.92 -1.96 7.65
CA GLU A 42 12.96 -3.32 8.18
C GLU A 42 13.23 -3.33 9.67
N LYS A 43 14.21 -2.53 10.15
CA LYS A 43 14.48 -2.38 11.58
C LYS A 43 13.28 -1.83 12.35
N ILE A 44 12.57 -0.86 11.76
CA ILE A 44 11.34 -0.30 12.36
C ILE A 44 10.24 -1.36 12.41
N ALA A 45 10.01 -2.09 11.32
CA ALA A 45 9.03 -3.16 11.25
C ALA A 45 9.37 -4.29 12.23
N GLN A 46 10.64 -4.66 12.37
CA GLN A 46 11.10 -5.63 13.36
C GLN A 46 10.78 -5.16 14.79
N GLY A 47 11.20 -3.96 15.16
CA GLY A 47 10.94 -3.42 16.51
C GLY A 47 9.44 -3.30 16.81
N ALA A 48 8.63 -2.90 15.82
CA ALA A 48 7.17 -2.87 15.97
C ALA A 48 6.56 -4.27 16.11
N ALA A 49 7.03 -5.26 15.34
CA ALA A 49 6.56 -6.63 15.44
C ALA A 49 6.86 -7.24 16.81
N GLU A 50 8.06 -6.99 17.35
CA GLU A 50 8.46 -7.44 18.69
C GLU A 50 7.59 -6.78 19.78
N GLN A 51 7.40 -5.47 19.74
CA GLN A 51 6.59 -4.73 20.71
C GLN A 51 5.10 -5.13 20.66
N SER A 52 4.58 -5.43 19.46
CA SER A 52 3.20 -5.88 19.27
C SER A 52 3.01 -7.40 19.39
N LYS A 53 4.05 -8.15 19.83
CA LYS A 53 4.01 -9.61 20.01
C LYS A 53 3.55 -10.37 18.76
N ARG A 54 3.97 -9.91 17.58
CA ARG A 54 3.67 -10.59 16.33
C ARG A 54 4.57 -11.80 16.13
N ASN A 55 3.99 -12.87 15.60
CA ASN A 55 4.73 -14.09 15.24
C ASN A 55 5.47 -13.99 13.90
N ARG A 56 5.30 -12.88 13.17
CA ARG A 56 5.89 -12.65 11.84
C ARG A 56 6.29 -11.19 11.70
N ILE A 57 7.50 -10.96 11.17
CA ILE A 57 7.99 -9.64 10.80
C ILE A 57 7.51 -9.33 9.37
N PRO A 58 6.88 -8.18 9.11
CA PRO A 58 6.46 -7.83 7.76
C PRO A 58 7.64 -7.66 6.81
N ALA A 59 7.51 -8.14 5.58
CA ALA A 59 8.51 -7.91 4.54
C ALA A 59 8.47 -6.44 4.07
N VAL A 60 9.62 -5.84 3.78
CA VAL A 60 9.70 -4.50 3.19
C VAL A 60 10.22 -4.62 1.77
N ARG A 61 9.49 -4.08 0.79
CA ARG A 61 9.88 -4.07 -0.62
C ARG A 61 9.77 -2.68 -1.20
N LEU A 62 10.90 -2.14 -1.64
CA LEU A 62 10.96 -0.83 -2.29
C LEU A 62 11.25 -1.04 -3.78
N PHE A 63 10.33 -0.63 -4.63
CA PHE A 63 10.47 -0.73 -6.09
C PHE A 63 11.20 0.50 -6.61
N GLU A 64 12.27 0.31 -7.38
CA GLU A 64 12.97 1.43 -7.99
C GLU A 64 12.18 2.01 -9.18
N LYS A 65 11.43 1.17 -9.89
CA LYS A 65 10.62 1.57 -11.04
C LYS A 65 9.15 1.21 -10.82
N LYS A 66 8.25 2.11 -11.23
CA LYS A 66 6.80 1.91 -11.15
C LYS A 66 6.34 0.65 -11.90
N VAL A 67 6.94 0.38 -13.06
CA VAL A 67 6.62 -0.82 -13.87
C VAL A 67 6.83 -2.13 -13.12
N ASP A 68 7.85 -2.20 -12.26
CA ASP A 68 8.15 -3.40 -11.48
C ASP A 68 7.10 -3.64 -10.41
N PHE A 69 6.52 -2.56 -9.85
CA PHE A 69 5.39 -2.62 -8.93
C PHE A 69 4.12 -3.05 -9.65
N LEU A 70 3.80 -2.43 -10.80
CA LEU A 70 2.62 -2.77 -11.60
C LEU A 70 2.61 -4.25 -12.02
N ALA A 71 3.77 -4.82 -12.34
CA ALA A 71 3.90 -6.22 -12.70
C ALA A 71 3.54 -7.21 -11.56
N GLN A 72 3.49 -6.76 -10.30
CA GLN A 72 3.12 -7.61 -9.17
C GLN A 72 1.62 -7.62 -8.87
N LEU A 73 0.85 -6.67 -9.43
CA LEU A 73 -0.55 -6.46 -9.06
C LEU A 73 -1.41 -7.71 -9.31
N ALA A 74 -1.17 -8.39 -10.44
CA ALA A 74 -1.88 -9.62 -10.81
C ALA A 74 -1.69 -10.79 -9.83
N GLY A 75 -0.76 -10.68 -8.87
CA GLY A 75 -0.53 -11.68 -7.83
C GLY A 75 -1.42 -11.55 -6.60
N PHE A 76 -2.31 -10.54 -6.54
CA PHE A 76 -3.22 -10.33 -5.42
C PHE A 76 -4.66 -10.71 -5.76
N ASP A 77 -5.37 -11.28 -4.78
CA ASP A 77 -6.77 -11.68 -4.95
C ASP A 77 -7.72 -10.47 -4.92
N GLN A 78 -7.39 -9.46 -4.11
CA GLN A 78 -8.12 -8.20 -4.02
C GLN A 78 -7.15 -7.02 -4.01
N ILE A 79 -7.47 -5.97 -4.78
CA ILE A 79 -6.70 -4.73 -4.82
C ILE A 79 -7.64 -3.56 -4.51
N ILE A 80 -7.31 -2.82 -3.47
CA ILE A 80 -8.07 -1.66 -2.99
C ILE A 80 -7.23 -0.42 -3.28
N LEU A 81 -7.77 0.49 -4.08
CA LEU A 81 -7.17 1.82 -4.27
C LEU A 81 -7.88 2.82 -3.35
N ALA A 82 -7.20 3.27 -2.28
CA ALA A 82 -7.71 4.31 -1.42
C ALA A 82 -7.73 5.64 -2.19
N TYR A 83 -8.91 6.09 -2.61
CA TYR A 83 -9.07 7.19 -3.54
C TYR A 83 -10.10 8.21 -3.05
N GLU A 84 -9.65 9.44 -2.80
CA GLU A 84 -10.46 10.49 -2.18
C GLU A 84 -11.66 10.91 -3.03
N GLU A 85 -11.57 10.88 -4.35
CA GLU A 85 -12.67 11.31 -5.22
C GLU A 85 -13.87 10.35 -5.12
N SER A 86 -13.63 9.06 -4.89
CA SER A 86 -14.72 8.09 -4.68
C SER A 86 -15.54 8.46 -3.44
N ALA A 87 -14.88 8.87 -2.35
CA ALA A 87 -15.57 9.32 -1.14
C ALA A 87 -16.37 10.61 -1.39
N LYS A 88 -15.86 11.54 -2.21
CA LYS A 88 -16.57 12.77 -2.61
C LYS A 88 -17.80 12.48 -3.47
N GLU A 89 -17.75 11.40 -4.26
CA GLU A 89 -18.89 10.91 -5.06
C GLU A 89 -19.91 10.09 -4.24
N GLY A 90 -19.69 9.94 -2.93
CA GLY A 90 -20.61 9.24 -2.02
C GLY A 90 -20.38 7.73 -1.93
N GLU A 91 -19.26 7.22 -2.44
CA GLU A 91 -18.86 5.82 -2.27
C GLU A 91 -18.48 5.56 -0.80
N GLN A 92 -19.20 4.64 -0.13
CA GLN A 92 -18.96 4.27 1.28
C GLN A 92 -19.01 2.76 1.54
N ALA A 93 -19.20 1.94 0.50
CA ALA A 93 -19.56 0.53 0.64
C ALA A 93 -18.49 -0.43 0.12
N ASN A 94 -17.60 0.00 -0.78
CA ASN A 94 -16.63 -0.86 -1.45
C ASN A 94 -15.68 -1.51 -0.46
N LEU A 95 -15.18 -0.76 0.53
CA LEU A 95 -14.34 -1.33 1.57
C LEU A 95 -15.05 -2.48 2.31
N VAL A 96 -16.27 -2.23 2.78
CA VAL A 96 -17.06 -3.22 3.51
C VAL A 96 -17.38 -4.42 2.63
N LYS A 97 -17.78 -4.18 1.38
CA LYS A 97 -18.13 -5.22 0.41
C LYS A 97 -16.96 -6.13 0.10
N ILE A 98 -15.78 -5.56 -0.18
CA ILE A 98 -14.57 -6.34 -0.47
C ILE A 98 -14.17 -7.15 0.76
N LEU A 99 -14.06 -6.51 1.93
CA LEU A 99 -13.60 -7.19 3.14
C LEU A 99 -14.58 -8.28 3.62
N SER A 100 -15.88 -8.09 3.42
CA SER A 100 -16.91 -9.08 3.79
C SER A 100 -16.93 -10.29 2.85
N GLY A 101 -16.38 -10.15 1.64
CA GLY A 101 -16.27 -11.22 0.65
C GLY A 101 -14.95 -11.98 0.70
N LEU A 102 -14.03 -11.63 1.61
CA LEU A 102 -12.72 -12.27 1.69
C LEU A 102 -12.80 -13.67 2.31
N GLU A 103 -12.10 -14.59 1.68
CA GLU A 103 -11.87 -15.94 2.21
C GLU A 103 -10.51 -16.05 2.91
N VAL A 104 -10.40 -16.99 3.85
CA VAL A 104 -9.15 -17.24 4.58
C VAL A 104 -8.05 -17.65 3.59
N GLY A 105 -6.93 -16.94 3.63
CA GLY A 105 -5.79 -17.19 2.76
C GLY A 105 -5.71 -16.27 1.55
N GLN A 106 -6.77 -15.52 1.25
CA GLN A 106 -6.73 -14.50 0.19
C GLN A 106 -5.82 -13.33 0.58
N SER A 107 -5.15 -12.81 -0.43
CA SER A 107 -4.23 -11.69 -0.37
C SER A 107 -4.92 -10.38 -0.74
N VAL A 108 -4.67 -9.34 0.03
CA VAL A 108 -5.24 -8.00 -0.19
C VAL A 108 -4.11 -6.99 -0.31
N LEU A 109 -4.09 -6.26 -1.42
CA LEU A 109 -3.24 -5.09 -1.60
C LEU A 109 -4.05 -3.83 -1.37
N VAL A 110 -3.59 -2.96 -0.47
CA VAL A 110 -4.15 -1.62 -0.29
C VAL A 110 -3.15 -0.61 -0.80
N ILE A 111 -3.53 0.15 -1.83
CA ILE A 111 -2.71 1.19 -2.45
C ILE A 111 -3.12 2.54 -1.89
N VAL A 112 -2.16 3.29 -1.38
CA VAL A 112 -2.34 4.65 -0.86
C VAL A 112 -1.37 5.59 -1.59
N GLY A 113 -1.91 6.64 -2.20
CA GLY A 113 -1.13 7.62 -2.94
C GLY A 113 -0.27 8.54 -2.06
N PRO A 114 0.68 9.28 -2.66
CA PRO A 114 1.37 10.36 -1.98
C PRO A 114 0.43 11.54 -1.68
N GLU A 115 0.94 12.56 -1.01
CA GLU A 115 0.19 13.78 -0.65
C GLU A 115 -0.37 14.53 -1.87
N GLY A 116 0.27 14.39 -3.03
CA GLY A 116 -0.21 14.96 -4.29
C GLY A 116 -1.40 14.23 -4.91
N GLY A 117 -1.81 13.08 -4.36
CA GLY A 117 -2.81 12.19 -4.94
C GLY A 117 -2.20 11.14 -5.87
N VAL A 118 -3.08 10.40 -6.54
CA VAL A 118 -2.73 9.37 -7.53
C VAL A 118 -3.06 9.92 -8.92
N SER A 119 -2.13 9.81 -9.87
CA SER A 119 -2.34 10.36 -11.21
C SER A 119 -3.45 9.62 -11.96
N PRO A 120 -4.14 10.25 -12.94
CA PRO A 120 -5.14 9.56 -13.75
C PRO A 120 -4.59 8.33 -14.49
N GLU A 121 -3.32 8.37 -14.91
CA GLU A 121 -2.63 7.25 -15.55
C GLU A 121 -2.41 6.09 -14.57
N GLU A 122 -2.05 6.39 -13.32
CA GLU A 122 -1.92 5.39 -12.26
C GLU A 122 -3.27 4.78 -11.90
N VAL A 123 -4.33 5.60 -11.77
CA VAL A 123 -5.69 5.11 -11.51
C VAL A 123 -6.10 4.13 -12.61
N ALA A 124 -5.94 4.50 -13.88
CA ALA A 124 -6.27 3.64 -15.00
C ALA A 124 -5.45 2.33 -15.02
N ALA A 125 -4.15 2.40 -14.69
CA ALA A 125 -3.30 1.21 -14.59
C ALA A 125 -3.74 0.28 -13.44
N PHE A 126 -4.12 0.84 -12.30
CA PHE A 126 -4.61 0.05 -11.16
C PHE A 126 -5.98 -0.57 -11.46
N GLU A 127 -6.93 0.17 -12.01
CA GLU A 127 -8.24 -0.35 -12.41
C GLU A 127 -8.10 -1.45 -13.48
N GLY A 128 -7.20 -1.26 -14.45
CA GLY A 128 -6.87 -2.28 -15.45
C GLY A 128 -6.28 -3.57 -14.86
N ALA A 129 -5.67 -3.49 -13.68
CA ALA A 129 -5.19 -4.64 -12.92
C ALA A 129 -6.25 -5.21 -11.93
N GLY A 130 -7.48 -4.70 -11.94
CA GLY A 130 -8.56 -5.13 -11.07
C GLY A 130 -8.69 -4.37 -9.75
N ALA A 131 -8.00 -3.23 -9.59
CA ALA A 131 -8.16 -2.40 -8.40
C ALA A 131 -9.54 -1.75 -8.33
N VAL A 132 -10.12 -1.78 -7.14
CA VAL A 132 -11.39 -1.12 -6.85
C VAL A 132 -11.13 0.18 -6.10
N LYS A 133 -11.53 1.31 -6.71
CA LYS A 133 -11.49 2.62 -6.06
C LYS A 133 -12.42 2.62 -4.85
N THR A 134 -11.87 3.02 -3.71
CA THR A 134 -12.53 2.87 -2.42
C THR A 134 -12.33 4.11 -1.57
N GLY A 135 -13.44 4.68 -1.09
CA GLY A 135 -13.48 5.72 -0.08
C GLY A 135 -13.24 5.15 1.32
N LEU A 136 -12.51 5.89 2.16
CA LEU A 136 -12.22 5.50 3.56
C LEU A 136 -13.08 6.27 4.57
N GLY A 137 -14.25 6.73 4.12
CA GLY A 137 -15.16 7.58 4.88
C GLY A 137 -15.19 9.03 4.37
N PRO A 138 -16.06 9.86 4.95
CA PRO A 138 -16.32 11.22 4.46
C PRO A 138 -15.27 12.27 4.86
N ARG A 139 -14.21 11.89 5.59
CA ARG A 139 -13.19 12.78 6.14
C ARG A 139 -11.81 12.15 6.08
#